data_AF-A0A1H9GZ77-F1
#
_entry.id   AF-A0A1H9GZ77-F1
#
_cell.length_a   1.000
_cell.length_b   1.000
_cell.length_c   1.000
_cell.angle_alpha   90.00
_cell.angle_beta   90.00
_cell.angle_gamma   90.00
#
_symmetry.space_group_name_H-M   'P 1'
#
loop_
_entity.id
_entity.type
_entity.pdbx_description
1 polymer ?
#
loop_
_entity_poly.entity_id
_entity_poly.type
_entity_poly.pdbx_seq_one_letter_code
_entity_poly.pdbx_strand_id
1 'polypeptide(L)'
;MHCEPEADELLSYYDRTEEELDYSVISSFAPPQANGKCVYCNHCKPCPVGIDIGLVNKYYDLAKVGDSLAIEHYKTLEKNASDCISCGHCDNRCPFGVKQSLRMQEIDEYMDQLL
;
A
#
# COMPACT_ATOMS: atom_id res chain seq x y z
N MET A 1 -1.92 -30.68 34.58
CA MET A 1 -2.79 -30.64 33.40
C MET A 1 -3.66 -29.40 33.56
N HIS A 2 -3.23 -28.26 33.01
CA HIS A 2 -3.85 -26.94 33.19
C HIS A 2 -4.10 -26.34 31.81
N CYS A 3 -4.99 -26.95 31.01
CA CYS A 3 -5.24 -26.56 29.62
C CYS A 3 -6.73 -26.34 29.31
N GLU A 4 -7.63 -26.54 30.28
CA GLU A 4 -9.08 -26.56 30.01
C GLU A 4 -9.78 -25.19 29.99
N PRO A 5 -9.50 -24.22 30.89
CA PRO A 5 -10.30 -22.99 30.92
C PRO A 5 -10.09 -22.07 29.71
N GLU A 6 -8.89 -22.06 29.13
CA GLU A 6 -8.57 -21.30 27.91
C GLU A 6 -9.24 -21.92 26.67
N ALA A 7 -9.36 -23.26 26.66
CA ALA A 7 -10.04 -23.98 25.59
C ALA A 7 -11.56 -23.73 25.64
N ASP A 8 -12.15 -23.77 26.84
CA ASP A 8 -13.57 -23.46 27.04
C ASP A 8 -13.89 -22.00 26.66
N GLU A 9 -12.99 -21.05 26.99
CA GLU A 9 -13.13 -19.64 26.58
C GLU A 9 -13.11 -19.49 25.05
N LEU A 10 -12.17 -20.14 24.35
CA LEU A 10 -12.09 -20.11 22.89
C LEU A 10 -13.31 -20.74 22.22
N LEU A 11 -13.81 -21.86 22.76
CA LEU A 11 -14.96 -22.57 22.21
C LEU A 11 -16.27 -21.77 22.34
N SER A 12 -16.39 -20.89 23.35
CA SER A 12 -17.54 -20.01 23.51
C SER A 12 -17.81 -19.09 22.32
N TYR A 13 -16.83 -18.86 21.43
CA TYR A 13 -16.99 -18.09 20.21
C TYR A 13 -18.13 -18.59 19.32
N TYR A 14 -18.34 -19.91 19.25
CA TYR A 14 -19.37 -20.51 18.42
C TYR A 14 -20.79 -20.32 18.95
N ASP A 15 -20.93 -20.00 20.24
CA ASP A 15 -22.20 -19.76 20.90
C ASP A 15 -22.58 -18.26 20.94
N ARG A 16 -21.71 -17.38 20.41
CA ARG A 16 -21.95 -15.92 20.38
C ARG A 16 -23.02 -15.55 19.37
N THR A 17 -23.80 -14.53 19.74
CA THR A 17 -24.81 -13.92 18.89
C THR A 17 -24.19 -13.10 17.76
N GLU A 18 -24.97 -12.80 16.70
CA GLU A 18 -24.52 -11.92 15.62
C GLU A 18 -24.12 -10.53 16.13
N GLU A 19 -24.79 -10.02 17.17
CA GLU A 19 -24.49 -8.73 17.80
C GLU A 19 -23.12 -8.75 18.51
N GLU A 20 -22.78 -9.83 19.22
CA GLU A 20 -21.47 -10.00 19.87
C GLU A 20 -20.32 -10.20 18.87
N LEU A 21 -20.65 -10.59 17.64
CA LEU A 21 -19.73 -10.74 16.51
C LEU A 21 -19.81 -9.55 15.54
N ASP A 22 -20.54 -8.49 15.88
CA ASP A 22 -20.62 -7.29 15.05
C ASP A 22 -19.34 -6.45 15.16
N TYR A 23 -18.36 -6.80 14.33
CA TYR A 23 -17.13 -6.04 14.19
C TYR A 23 -17.28 -4.81 13.28
N SER A 24 -18.50 -4.40 12.89
CA SER A 24 -18.72 -3.22 12.05
C SER A 24 -18.14 -1.94 12.66
N VAL A 25 -18.05 -1.85 13.99
CA VAL A 25 -17.39 -0.74 14.70
C VAL A 25 -15.93 -0.57 14.28
N ILE A 26 -15.22 -1.65 13.91
CA ILE A 26 -13.83 -1.55 13.43
C ILE A 26 -13.76 -0.70 12.17
N SER A 27 -14.77 -0.79 11.29
CA SER A 27 -14.84 0.03 10.07
C SER A 27 -14.98 1.52 10.37
N SER A 28 -15.54 1.91 11.52
CA SER A 28 -15.67 3.32 11.92
C SER A 28 -14.33 3.97 12.26
N PHE A 29 -13.32 3.18 12.63
CA PHE A 29 -11.96 3.64 12.88
C PHE A 29 -11.10 3.64 11.61
N ALA A 30 -11.55 2.99 10.53
CA ALA A 30 -10.83 2.97 9.27
C ALA A 30 -10.85 4.38 8.65
N PRO A 31 -9.70 4.94 8.20
CA PRO A 31 -9.68 6.25 7.59
C PRO A 31 -10.62 6.28 6.36
N PRO A 32 -11.60 7.21 6.30
CA PRO A 32 -12.64 7.19 5.28
C PRO A 32 -12.17 7.52 3.84
N GLN A 33 -10.87 7.68 3.59
CA GLN A 33 -10.33 8.11 2.28
C GLN A 33 -9.06 7.37 1.84
N ALA A 34 -9.10 6.03 1.78
CA ALA A 34 -8.08 5.27 1.04
C ALA A 34 -8.28 5.32 -0.48
N ASN A 35 -9.51 5.56 -0.95
CA ASN A 35 -9.79 5.70 -2.38
C ASN A 35 -8.96 6.83 -3.00
N GLY A 36 -8.28 6.53 -4.10
CA GLY A 36 -7.38 7.44 -4.79
C GLY A 36 -6.00 7.60 -4.15
N LYS A 37 -5.69 6.95 -3.03
CA LYS A 37 -4.37 7.03 -2.36
C LYS A 37 -3.62 5.72 -2.43
N CYS A 38 -2.33 5.79 -2.75
CA CYS A 38 -1.46 4.62 -2.69
C CYS A 38 -1.20 4.27 -1.21
N VAL A 39 -1.45 3.01 -0.83
CA VAL A 39 -1.17 2.49 0.52
C VAL A 39 -0.08 1.40 0.51
N TYR A 40 0.69 1.32 -0.58
CA TYR A 40 1.81 0.39 -0.74
C TYR A 40 1.47 -1.10 -0.58
N CYS A 41 0.22 -1.48 -0.88
CA CYS A 41 -0.28 -2.85 -0.78
C CYS A 41 0.25 -3.82 -1.85
N ASN A 42 1.03 -3.33 -2.83
CA ASN A 42 1.65 -4.12 -3.90
C ASN A 42 0.72 -4.88 -4.86
N HIS A 43 -0.58 -4.59 -4.89
CA HIS A 43 -1.53 -5.16 -5.87
C HIS A 43 -1.18 -4.80 -7.33
N CYS A 44 -0.43 -3.70 -7.53
CA CYS A 44 0.09 -3.27 -8.82
C CYS A 44 1.16 -4.19 -9.42
N LYS A 45 1.68 -5.17 -8.66
CA LYS A 45 2.69 -6.12 -9.13
C LYS A 45 2.07 -7.26 -9.97
N PRO A 46 2.84 -7.85 -10.91
CA PRO A 46 4.15 -7.39 -11.38
C PRO A 46 4.05 -6.20 -12.35
N CYS A 47 5.02 -5.29 -12.32
CA CYS A 47 5.18 -4.33 -13.42
C CYS A 47 5.83 -5.06 -14.61
N PRO A 48 5.28 -4.94 -15.84
CA PRO A 48 5.89 -5.56 -17.03
C PRO A 48 7.33 -5.10 -17.32
N VAL A 49 7.71 -3.90 -16.86
CA VAL A 49 9.06 -3.32 -17.02
C VAL A 49 9.99 -3.67 -15.84
N GLY A 50 9.46 -4.28 -14.78
CA GLY A 50 10.24 -4.65 -13.59
C GLY A 50 10.31 -3.59 -12.48
N ILE A 51 9.61 -2.47 -12.61
CA ILE A 51 9.57 -1.42 -11.57
C ILE A 51 8.90 -1.95 -10.28
N ASP A 52 9.54 -1.75 -9.12
CA ASP A 52 8.87 -1.91 -7.83
C ASP A 52 8.03 -0.67 -7.51
N ILE A 53 6.83 -0.61 -8.10
CA ILE A 53 5.90 0.52 -8.00
C ILE A 53 5.57 0.85 -6.52
N GLY A 54 5.51 -0.15 -5.65
CA GLY A 54 5.24 0.05 -4.22
C GLY A 54 6.38 0.81 -3.53
N LEU A 55 7.63 0.40 -3.77
CA LEU A 55 8.80 1.10 -3.23
C LEU A 55 8.98 2.49 -3.83
N VAL A 56 8.81 2.63 -5.15
CA VAL A 56 8.89 3.94 -5.83
C VAL A 56 7.92 4.94 -5.20
N ASN A 57 6.65 4.56 -4.99
CA ASN A 57 5.68 5.41 -4.31
C ASN A 57 6.10 5.72 -2.87
N LYS A 58 6.55 4.71 -2.11
CA LYS A 58 6.95 4.90 -0.71
C LYS A 58 8.08 5.91 -0.58
N TYR A 59 9.13 5.79 -1.41
CA TYR A 59 10.25 6.73 -1.36
C TYR A 59 9.86 8.12 -1.81
N TYR A 60 9.00 8.25 -2.82
CA TYR A 60 8.45 9.54 -3.20
C TYR A 60 7.66 10.21 -2.07
N ASP A 61 6.71 9.50 -1.46
CA ASP A 61 5.86 10.07 -0.42
C ASP A 61 6.68 10.44 0.84
N LEU A 62 7.74 9.68 1.15
CA LEU A 62 8.71 10.01 2.20
C LEU A 62 9.59 11.22 1.84
N ALA A 63 10.08 11.31 0.60
CA ALA A 63 10.85 12.44 0.12
C ALA A 63 10.03 13.74 0.19
N LYS A 64 8.74 13.71 -0.18
CA LYS A 64 7.84 14.87 -0.08
C LYS A 64 7.67 15.41 1.34
N VAL A 65 7.78 14.56 2.36
CA VAL A 65 7.69 14.98 3.77
C VAL A 65 9.06 15.34 4.36
N GLY A 66 10.12 15.35 3.54
CA GLY A 66 11.45 15.83 3.92
C GLY A 66 12.44 14.75 4.34
N ASP A 67 12.15 13.47 4.10
CA ASP A 67 13.09 12.38 4.36
C ASP A 67 14.15 12.31 3.24
N SER A 68 15.35 12.83 3.51
CA SER A 68 16.46 12.82 2.55
C SER A 68 17.02 11.41 2.29
N LEU A 69 16.91 10.48 3.23
CA LEU A 69 17.35 9.09 3.03
C LEU A 69 16.47 8.39 1.99
N ALA A 70 15.19 8.75 1.90
CA ALA A 70 14.29 8.20 0.90
C ALA A 70 14.73 8.54 -0.54
N ILE A 71 15.28 9.75 -0.76
CA ILE A 71 15.85 10.16 -2.05
C ILE A 71 17.04 9.28 -2.42
N GLU A 72 17.96 9.07 -1.48
CA GLU A 72 19.13 8.22 -1.71
C GLU A 72 18.73 6.76 -1.96
N HIS A 73 17.75 6.23 -1.22
CA HIS A 73 17.23 4.90 -1.47
C HIS A 73 16.54 4.77 -2.84
N TYR A 74 15.78 5.78 -3.27
CA TYR A 74 15.18 5.80 -4.60
C TYR A 74 16.24 5.68 -5.71
N LYS A 75 17.35 6.41 -5.59
CA LYS A 75 18.47 6.36 -6.56
C LYS A 75 19.14 5.00 -6.67
N THR A 76 19.05 4.16 -5.63
CA THR A 76 19.64 2.81 -5.62
C THR A 76 18.75 1.73 -6.22
N LEU A 77 17.52 2.06 -6.63
CA LEU A 77 16.62 1.11 -7.28
C LEU A 77 17.16 0.70 -8.65
N GLU A 78 17.04 -0.60 -8.98
CA GLU A 78 17.39 -1.13 -10.32
C GLU A 78 16.55 -0.50 -11.43
N LYS A 79 15.27 -0.23 -11.12
CA LYS A 79 14.28 0.39 -12.00
C LYS A 79 13.51 1.43 -11.22
N ASN A 80 13.39 2.62 -11.80
CA ASN A 80 12.79 3.79 -11.15
C ASN A 80 11.58 4.31 -11.97
N ALA A 81 11.01 5.45 -11.58
CA ALA A 81 9.80 5.97 -12.21
C ALA A 81 10.01 6.38 -13.68
N SER A 82 11.22 6.83 -14.06
CA SER A 82 11.61 7.17 -15.44
C SER A 82 11.53 5.99 -16.42
N ASP A 83 11.64 4.76 -15.91
CA ASP A 83 11.51 3.54 -16.72
C ASP A 83 10.05 3.24 -17.13
N CYS A 84 9.07 3.99 -16.59
CA CYS A 84 7.66 3.72 -16.83
C CYS A 84 7.27 3.99 -18.29
N ILE A 85 6.75 2.96 -18.98
CA ILE A 85 6.24 3.07 -20.36
C ILE A 85 4.74 3.41 -20.43
N SER A 86 4.13 3.81 -19.31
CA SER A 86 2.69 4.13 -19.20
C SER A 86 1.74 3.05 -19.75
N CYS A 87 2.06 1.77 -19.54
CA CYS A 87 1.25 0.64 -20.04
C CYS A 87 -0.12 0.47 -19.36
N GLY A 88 -0.37 1.12 -18.22
CA GLY A 88 -1.64 1.05 -17.47
C GLY A 88 -1.91 -0.28 -16.76
N HIS A 89 -1.00 -1.26 -16.78
CA HIS A 89 -1.20 -2.57 -16.12
C HIS A 89 -1.50 -2.42 -14.61
N CYS A 90 -0.74 -1.57 -13.93
CA CYS A 90 -0.87 -1.29 -12.52
C CYS A 90 -2.17 -0.56 -12.14
N ASP A 91 -2.67 0.31 -13.02
CA ASP A 91 -3.89 1.10 -12.79
C ASP A 91 -5.10 0.19 -12.67
N ASN A 92 -5.21 -0.80 -13.56
CA ASN A 92 -6.32 -1.76 -13.57
C ASN A 92 -6.32 -2.72 -12.38
N ARG A 93 -5.19 -2.84 -11.68
CA ARG A 93 -5.04 -3.73 -10.52
C ARG A 93 -5.18 -3.03 -9.19
N CYS A 94 -5.22 -1.70 -9.18
CA CYS A 94 -5.27 -0.96 -7.92
C CYS A 94 -6.69 -1.05 -7.33
N PRO A 95 -6.88 -1.68 -6.15
CA PRO A 95 -8.20 -1.77 -5.53
C PRO A 95 -8.72 -0.40 -5.04
N PHE A 96 -7.84 0.60 -4.95
CA PHE A 96 -8.17 1.96 -4.53
C PHE A 96 -8.32 2.92 -5.72
N GLY A 97 -8.23 2.45 -6.96
CA GLY A 97 -8.40 3.29 -8.16
C GLY A 97 -7.27 4.28 -8.43
N VAL A 98 -6.08 4.09 -7.84
CA VAL A 98 -4.91 4.94 -8.08
C VAL A 98 -4.41 4.75 -9.51
N LYS A 99 -4.22 5.86 -10.23
CA LYS A 99 -3.53 5.89 -11.53
C LYS A 99 -2.02 5.88 -11.29
N GLN A 100 -1.48 4.69 -11.14
CA GLN A 100 -0.06 4.45 -10.89
C GLN A 100 0.81 4.88 -12.08
N SER A 101 0.34 4.69 -13.32
CA SER A 101 1.04 5.16 -14.52
C SER A 101 1.26 6.68 -14.51
N LEU A 102 0.22 7.44 -14.18
CA LEU A 102 0.29 8.90 -14.00
C LEU A 102 1.19 9.28 -12.81
N ARG A 103 1.05 8.60 -11.67
CA ARG A 103 1.94 8.82 -10.52
C ARG A 103 3.40 8.56 -10.87
N MET A 104 3.74 7.59 -11.73
CA MET A 104 5.14 7.41 -12.13
C MET A 104 5.68 8.66 -12.84
N GLN A 105 4.89 9.30 -13.70
CA GLN A 105 5.30 10.56 -14.34
C GLN A 105 5.49 11.68 -13.31
N GLU A 106 4.55 11.82 -12.36
CA GLU A 106 4.67 12.81 -11.28
C GLU A 106 5.91 12.58 -10.38
N ILE A 107 6.24 11.31 -10.13
CA ILE A 107 7.39 10.92 -9.32
C ILE A 107 8.69 11.20 -10.07
N ASP A 108 8.72 10.88 -11.35
CA ASP A 108 9.87 11.14 -12.23
C ASP A 108 10.21 12.63 -12.25
N GLU A 109 9.22 13.48 -12.55
CA GLU A 109 9.37 14.94 -12.56
C GLU A 109 9.84 15.50 -11.21
N TYR A 110 9.34 14.95 -10.11
CA TYR A 110 9.73 15.39 -8.76
C TYR A 110 11.16 14.98 -8.41
N MET A 111 11.56 13.75 -8.74
CA MET A 111 12.90 13.24 -8.44
C MET A 111 13.96 13.89 -9.32
N ASP A 112 13.64 14.21 -10.58
CA ASP A 112 14.51 14.95 -11.49
C ASP A 112 14.85 16.36 -10.99
N GLN A 113 13.96 17.00 -10.23
CA GLN A 113 14.22 18.31 -9.62
C GLN A 113 15.15 18.25 -8.40
N LEU A 114 15.39 17.05 -7.87
CA LEU A 114 16.21 16.79 -6.67
C LEU A 114 17.56 16.13 -6.99
N LEU A 115 17.81 15.87 -8.28
CA LEU A 115 19.05 15.38 -8.86
C LEU A 115 19.94 16.54 -9.31
#